data_AF-A0A0L6WFY4-F1
#
_entry.id   AF-A0A0L6WFY4-F1
#
_cell.length_a   1.000
_cell.length_b   1.000
_cell.length_c   1.000
_cell.angle_alpha   90.00
_cell.angle_beta   90.00
_cell.angle_gamma   90.00
#
_symmetry.space_group_name_H-M   'P 1'
#
loop_
_entity.id
_entity.type
_entity.pdbx_description
1 polymer ?
#
loop_
_entity_poly.entity_id
_entity_poly.type
_entity_poly.pdbx_seq_one_letter_code
_entity_poly.pdbx_strand_id
1 'polypeptide(L)'
;MLLLTLVGFVGFYTGQPSESEHNHIRERWEAERQNHEIEVEKWHKDRDARLAQETGEIDRFKREEHNLVVRKQEMIADYTLKEERWLQKMDSYQAKEKDIIRRQEEMENLYHAKEQAWRQKIASFEDEWQRMIDNENRKRERARLYWDDIQGDEYCLANGRKKYTARLANLTPSLDSMEACKFTSITLNGVTYDRPISCENTRSHGVRGHWIADNEGICAAYWEYVKIKVSVPIHHRS
;
A
#
# COMPACT_ATOMS: atom_id res chain seq x y z
N MET A 1 -126.88 51.28 -7.59
CA MET A 1 -125.91 51.33 -6.47
C MET A 1 -124.66 52.03 -6.99
N LEU A 2 -124.60 53.35 -7.10
CA LEU A 2 -124.39 54.36 -6.03
C LEU A 2 -123.18 54.04 -5.16
N LEU A 3 -122.03 54.67 -5.46
CA LEU A 3 -121.20 55.40 -4.50
C LEU A 3 -120.23 56.35 -5.25
N LEU A 4 -120.46 57.65 -5.02
CA LEU A 4 -119.64 58.80 -5.35
C LEU A 4 -118.41 58.86 -4.43
N THR A 5 -117.24 59.28 -4.94
CA THR A 5 -116.34 60.23 -4.25
C THR A 5 -115.27 60.82 -5.20
N LEU A 6 -115.46 62.11 -5.51
CA LEU A 6 -114.44 63.16 -5.57
C LEU A 6 -113.15 62.91 -6.36
N VAL A 7 -113.23 63.17 -7.67
CA VAL A 7 -112.10 63.62 -8.49
C VAL A 7 -111.72 65.03 -8.02
N GLY A 8 -110.71 65.11 -7.14
CA GLY A 8 -110.06 66.37 -6.79
C GLY A 8 -109.24 66.86 -7.98
N PHE A 9 -109.85 67.74 -8.77
CA PHE A 9 -109.20 68.46 -9.87
C PHE A 9 -108.21 69.47 -9.26
N VAL A 10 -107.00 69.02 -8.92
CA VAL A 10 -105.88 69.91 -8.61
C VAL A 10 -105.49 70.55 -9.94
N GLY A 11 -106.03 71.74 -10.18
CA GLY A 11 -105.64 72.57 -11.31
C GLY A 11 -104.14 72.83 -11.25
N PHE A 12 -103.40 72.14 -12.12
CA PHE A 12 -101.99 72.40 -12.39
C PHE A 12 -101.92 73.78 -13.06
N TYR A 13 -101.83 74.83 -12.24
CA TYR A 13 -101.45 76.17 -12.68
C TYR A 13 -99.99 76.07 -13.16
N THR A 14 -99.78 75.85 -14.46
CA THR A 14 -98.47 76.05 -15.07
C THR A 14 -98.27 77.56 -15.25
N GLY A 15 -97.97 78.23 -14.14
CA GLY A 15 -97.51 79.62 -14.16
C GLY A 15 -96.24 79.67 -15.00
N GLN A 16 -96.31 80.34 -16.15
CA GLN A 16 -95.16 80.49 -17.04
C GLN A 16 -94.14 81.40 -16.31
N PRO A 17 -92.89 80.94 -16.10
CA PRO A 17 -91.92 81.70 -15.33
C PRO A 17 -91.68 83.07 -15.97
N SER A 18 -91.54 84.11 -15.15
CA SER A 18 -91.17 85.45 -15.61
C SER A 18 -89.77 85.45 -16.26
N GLU A 19 -89.48 86.39 -17.15
CA GLU A 19 -88.20 86.46 -17.87
C GLU A 19 -86.99 86.56 -16.92
N SER A 20 -87.16 87.21 -15.77
CA SER A 20 -86.18 87.26 -14.68
C SER A 20 -85.90 85.88 -14.07
N GLU A 21 -86.93 85.07 -13.83
CA GLU A 21 -86.78 83.71 -13.31
C GLU A 21 -86.10 82.81 -14.35
N HIS A 22 -86.43 82.98 -15.64
CA HIS A 22 -85.79 82.28 -16.73
C HIS A 22 -84.29 82.58 -16.84
N ASN A 23 -83.89 83.84 -16.68
CA ASN A 23 -82.48 84.24 -16.69
C ASN A 23 -81.73 83.72 -15.46
N HIS A 24 -82.34 83.78 -14.26
CA HIS A 24 -81.74 83.21 -13.04
C HIS A 24 -81.55 81.70 -13.13
N ILE A 25 -82.52 80.98 -13.71
CA ILE A 25 -82.41 79.55 -13.99
C ILE A 25 -81.25 79.30 -14.97
N ARG A 26 -81.14 80.07 -16.05
CA ARG A 26 -80.05 79.93 -17.03
C ARG A 26 -78.68 80.14 -16.40
N GLU A 27 -78.50 81.18 -15.61
CA GLU A 27 -77.25 81.47 -14.88
C GLU A 27 -76.89 80.32 -13.92
N ARG A 28 -77.88 79.78 -13.19
CA ARG A 28 -77.66 78.62 -12.32
C ARG A 28 -77.22 77.39 -13.12
N TRP A 29 -77.89 77.10 -14.24
CA TRP A 29 -77.54 75.98 -15.11
C TRP A 29 -76.15 76.14 -15.74
N GLU A 30 -75.75 77.36 -16.09
CA GLU A 30 -74.40 77.64 -16.62
C GLU A 30 -73.33 77.47 -15.54
N ALA A 31 -73.57 77.96 -14.32
CA ALA A 31 -72.68 77.73 -13.19
C ALA A 31 -72.56 76.25 -12.82
N GLU A 32 -73.68 75.51 -12.85
CA GLU A 32 -73.70 74.06 -12.62
C GLU A 32 -72.94 73.31 -13.70
N ARG A 33 -73.09 73.71 -14.98
CA ARG A 33 -72.32 73.13 -16.10
C ARG A 33 -70.83 73.36 -15.94
N GLN A 34 -70.40 74.57 -15.58
CA GLN A 34 -68.98 74.86 -15.32
C GLN A 34 -68.45 74.06 -14.14
N ASN A 35 -69.22 73.95 -13.05
CA ASN A 35 -68.81 73.13 -11.91
C ASN A 35 -68.70 71.65 -12.31
N HIS A 36 -69.64 71.15 -13.12
CA HIS A 36 -69.59 69.78 -13.65
C HIS A 36 -68.37 69.57 -14.55
N GLU A 37 -68.04 70.52 -15.44
CA GLU A 37 -66.82 70.45 -16.27
C GLU A 37 -65.55 70.36 -15.41
N ILE A 38 -65.46 71.17 -14.35
CA ILE A 38 -64.34 71.13 -13.39
C ILE A 38 -64.29 69.78 -12.66
N GLU A 39 -65.43 69.26 -12.22
CA GLU A 39 -65.51 67.96 -11.56
C GLU A 39 -65.10 66.81 -12.49
N VAL A 40 -65.52 66.85 -13.75
CA VAL A 40 -65.15 65.87 -14.78
C VAL A 40 -63.65 65.94 -15.05
N GLU A 41 -63.06 67.13 -15.20
CA GLU A 41 -61.62 67.29 -15.39
C GLU A 41 -60.83 66.77 -14.18
N LYS A 42 -61.28 67.10 -12.96
CA LYS A 42 -60.68 66.58 -11.73
C LYS A 42 -60.76 65.06 -11.67
N TRP A 43 -61.92 64.49 -12.01
CA TRP A 43 -62.11 63.05 -12.04
C TRP A 43 -61.19 62.37 -13.06
N HIS A 44 -61.00 62.96 -14.24
CA HIS A 44 -60.06 62.46 -15.24
C HIS A 44 -58.62 62.49 -14.74
N LYS A 45 -58.18 63.61 -14.15
CA LYS A 45 -56.85 63.73 -13.54
C LYS A 45 -56.62 62.69 -12.44
N ASP A 46 -57.59 62.52 -11.54
CA ASP A 46 -57.50 61.54 -10.45
C ASP A 46 -57.48 60.10 -10.99
N ARG A 47 -58.29 59.80 -12.01
CA ARG A 47 -58.31 58.48 -12.66
C ARG A 47 -56.98 58.19 -13.33
N ASP A 48 -56.45 59.14 -14.10
CA ASP A 48 -55.20 58.95 -14.84
C ASP A 48 -54.01 58.85 -13.86
N ALA A 49 -54.05 59.58 -12.74
CA ALA A 49 -53.08 59.44 -11.65
C ALA A 49 -53.14 58.04 -11.00
N ARG A 50 -54.34 57.49 -10.75
CA ARG A 50 -54.49 56.11 -10.25
C ARG A 50 -53.94 55.08 -11.24
N LEU A 51 -54.28 55.21 -12.53
CA LEU A 51 -53.77 54.31 -13.57
C LEU A 51 -52.24 54.39 -13.69
N ALA A 52 -51.65 55.59 -13.60
CA ALA A 52 -50.20 55.77 -13.59
C ALA A 52 -49.55 55.12 -12.36
N GLN A 53 -50.18 55.19 -11.19
CA GLN A 53 -49.71 54.50 -9.99
C GLN A 53 -49.77 52.98 -10.15
N GLU A 54 -50.93 52.44 -10.58
CA GLU A 54 -51.13 50.99 -10.78
C GLU A 54 -50.16 50.42 -11.81
N THR A 55 -49.96 51.10 -12.94
CA THR A 55 -48.98 50.69 -13.96
C THR A 55 -47.55 50.71 -13.43
N GLY A 56 -47.19 51.74 -12.66
CA GLY A 56 -45.89 51.81 -12.00
C GLY A 56 -45.66 50.70 -10.98
N GLU A 57 -46.69 50.28 -10.25
CA GLU A 57 -46.65 49.14 -9.32
C GLU A 57 -46.50 47.80 -10.06
N ILE A 58 -47.25 47.58 -11.14
CA ILE A 58 -47.13 46.39 -12.00
C ILE A 58 -45.71 46.29 -12.59
N ASP A 59 -45.17 47.39 -13.08
CA ASP A 59 -43.82 47.42 -13.66
C ASP A 59 -42.74 47.18 -12.61
N ARG A 60 -42.94 47.67 -11.38
CA ARG A 60 -42.04 47.37 -10.25
C ARG A 60 -42.06 45.88 -9.94
N PHE A 61 -43.25 45.28 -9.83
CA PHE A 61 -43.41 43.86 -9.57
C PHE A 61 -42.76 42.99 -10.65
N LYS A 62 -42.97 43.32 -11.93
CA LYS A 62 -42.33 42.62 -13.06
C LYS A 62 -40.80 42.71 -13.01
N ARG A 63 -40.24 43.87 -12.64
CA ARG A 63 -38.78 44.02 -12.47
C ARG A 63 -38.26 43.17 -11.31
N GLU A 64 -38.98 43.13 -10.19
CA GLU A 64 -38.62 42.30 -9.04
C GLU A 64 -38.66 40.81 -9.41
N GLU A 65 -39.69 40.35 -10.09
CA GLU A 65 -39.81 38.98 -10.60
C GLU A 65 -38.66 38.63 -11.55
N HIS A 66 -38.38 39.49 -12.54
CA HIS A 66 -37.26 39.31 -13.45
C HIS A 66 -35.92 39.21 -12.70
N ASN A 67 -35.69 40.10 -11.74
CA ASN A 67 -34.48 40.09 -10.92
C ASN A 67 -34.34 38.81 -10.09
N LEU A 68 -35.44 38.24 -9.60
CA LEU A 68 -35.43 36.96 -8.89
C LEU A 68 -35.07 35.80 -9.83
N VAL A 69 -35.62 35.80 -11.04
CA VAL A 69 -35.29 34.79 -12.06
C VAL A 69 -33.81 34.86 -12.44
N VAL A 70 -33.28 36.06 -12.69
CA VAL A 70 -31.86 36.26 -13.03
C VAL A 70 -30.96 35.77 -11.90
N ARG A 71 -31.21 36.17 -10.64
CA ARG A 71 -30.42 35.69 -9.49
C ARG A 71 -30.45 34.18 -9.36
N LYS A 72 -31.60 33.55 -9.60
CA LYS A 72 -31.73 32.10 -9.56
C LYS A 72 -30.90 31.43 -10.67
N GLN A 73 -30.88 31.99 -11.88
CA GLN A 73 -30.06 31.49 -12.98
C GLN A 73 -28.56 31.65 -12.69
N GLU A 74 -28.13 32.80 -12.17
CA GLU A 74 -26.74 33.03 -11.77
C GLU A 74 -26.28 32.05 -10.69
N MET A 75 -27.13 31.81 -9.69
CA MET A 75 -26.87 30.84 -8.64
C MET A 75 -26.72 29.43 -9.23
N ILE A 76 -27.63 29.00 -10.13
CA ILE A 76 -27.54 27.70 -10.80
C ILE A 76 -26.23 27.60 -11.61
N ALA A 77 -25.87 28.64 -12.37
CA ALA A 77 -24.65 28.66 -13.16
C ALA A 77 -23.37 28.57 -12.31
N ASP A 78 -23.36 29.24 -11.15
CA ASP A 78 -22.24 29.13 -10.19
C ASP A 78 -22.14 27.72 -9.60
N TYR A 79 -23.28 27.11 -9.25
CA TYR A 79 -23.31 25.72 -8.77
C TYR A 79 -22.81 24.73 -9.82
N THR A 80 -23.27 24.83 -11.07
CA THR A 80 -22.83 23.94 -12.15
C THR A 80 -21.33 24.09 -12.42
N LEU A 81 -20.82 25.33 -12.44
CA LEU A 81 -19.38 25.57 -12.64
C LEU A 81 -18.53 25.02 -11.48
N LYS A 82 -19.04 25.07 -10.25
CA LYS A 82 -18.38 24.45 -9.09
C LYS A 82 -18.39 22.93 -9.18
N GLU A 83 -19.50 22.35 -9.62
CA GLU A 83 -19.65 20.91 -9.83
C GLU A 83 -18.70 20.40 -10.91
N GLU A 84 -18.63 21.06 -12.07
CA GLU A 84 -17.68 20.71 -13.13
C GLU A 84 -16.22 20.79 -12.67
N ARG A 85 -15.86 21.86 -11.95
CA ARG A 85 -14.51 21.97 -11.36
C ARG A 85 -14.21 20.86 -10.36
N TRP A 86 -15.20 20.46 -9.58
CA TRP A 86 -15.07 19.35 -8.65
C TRP A 86 -14.86 18.02 -9.39
N LEU A 87 -15.65 17.74 -10.44
CA LEU A 87 -15.52 16.55 -11.28
C LEU A 87 -14.15 16.47 -11.96
N GLN A 88 -13.67 17.57 -12.57
CA GLN A 88 -12.33 17.61 -13.16
C GLN A 88 -11.23 17.31 -12.13
N LYS A 89 -11.40 17.82 -10.91
CA LYS A 89 -10.45 17.55 -9.83
C LYS A 89 -10.49 16.07 -9.41
N MET A 90 -11.67 15.46 -9.34
CA MET A 90 -11.85 14.03 -9.08
C MET A 90 -11.20 13.16 -10.16
N ASP A 91 -11.40 13.48 -11.44
CA ASP A 91 -10.75 12.77 -12.55
C ASP A 91 -9.22 12.86 -12.44
N SER A 92 -8.69 14.03 -12.07
CA SER A 92 -7.26 14.21 -11.86
C SER A 92 -6.71 13.36 -10.72
N TYR A 93 -7.51 13.14 -9.66
CA TYR A 93 -7.12 12.28 -8.54
C TYR A 93 -7.15 10.81 -8.96
N GLN A 94 -8.19 10.37 -9.65
CA GLN A 94 -8.29 9.01 -10.16
C GLN A 94 -7.16 8.69 -11.15
N ALA A 95 -6.80 9.63 -12.02
CA ALA A 95 -5.69 9.46 -12.94
C ALA A 95 -4.35 9.30 -12.20
N LYS A 96 -4.11 10.11 -11.15
CA LYS A 96 -2.92 9.99 -10.30
C LYS A 96 -2.88 8.67 -9.54
N GLU A 97 -4.01 8.23 -9.01
CA GLU A 97 -4.13 6.96 -8.31
C GLU A 97 -3.80 5.78 -9.23
N LYS A 98 -4.36 5.75 -10.44
CA LYS A 98 -4.04 4.73 -11.46
C LYS A 98 -2.56 4.73 -11.83
N ASP A 99 -1.95 5.91 -11.94
CA ASP A 99 -0.53 6.03 -12.23
C ASP A 99 0.35 5.50 -11.10
N ILE A 100 -0.02 5.74 -9.84
CA ILE A 100 0.67 5.19 -8.67
C ILE A 100 0.59 3.66 -8.67
N ILE A 101 -0.60 3.10 -8.88
CA ILE A 101 -0.81 1.63 -8.94
C ILE A 101 0.04 1.02 -10.05
N ARG A 102 0.00 1.60 -11.27
CA ARG A 102 0.81 1.12 -12.39
C ARG A 102 2.31 1.08 -12.06
N ARG A 103 2.84 2.15 -11.43
CA ARG A 103 4.26 2.19 -11.02
C ARG A 103 4.60 1.16 -9.96
N GLN A 104 3.68 0.85 -9.05
CA GLN A 104 3.88 -0.21 -8.06
C GLN A 104 3.95 -1.58 -8.73
N GLU A 105 3.01 -1.90 -9.63
CA GLU A 105 3.01 -3.14 -10.39
C GLU A 105 4.29 -3.30 -11.24
N GLU A 106 4.72 -2.24 -11.92
CA GLU A 106 5.98 -2.24 -12.68
C GLU A 106 7.20 -2.55 -11.79
N MET A 107 7.24 -1.95 -10.60
CA MET A 107 8.31 -2.18 -9.62
C MET A 107 8.28 -3.59 -9.03
N GLU A 108 7.11 -4.12 -8.71
CA GLU A 108 6.94 -5.51 -8.24
C GLU A 108 7.35 -6.51 -9.32
N ASN A 109 6.91 -6.31 -10.56
CA ASN A 109 7.30 -7.13 -11.70
C ASN A 109 8.82 -7.11 -11.93
N LEU A 110 9.44 -5.94 -11.83
CA LEU A 110 10.90 -5.80 -11.94
C LEU A 110 11.62 -6.55 -10.81
N TYR A 111 11.10 -6.46 -9.58
CA TYR A 111 11.67 -7.14 -8.43
C TYR A 111 11.58 -8.66 -8.60
N HIS A 112 10.41 -9.18 -8.96
CA HIS A 112 10.22 -10.61 -9.21
C HIS A 112 11.08 -11.13 -10.36
N ALA A 113 11.22 -10.37 -11.45
CA ALA A 113 12.10 -10.74 -12.56
C ALA A 113 13.57 -10.83 -12.11
N LYS A 114 14.04 -9.86 -11.31
CA LYS A 114 15.40 -9.88 -10.74
C LYS A 114 15.60 -11.05 -9.78
N GLU A 115 14.61 -11.32 -8.94
CA GLU A 115 14.64 -12.43 -8.00
C GLU A 115 14.73 -13.77 -8.74
N GLN A 116 13.91 -13.98 -9.77
CA GLN A 116 13.95 -15.18 -10.60
C GLN A 116 15.30 -15.34 -11.31
N ALA A 117 15.85 -14.26 -11.88
CA ALA A 117 17.16 -14.30 -12.52
C ALA A 117 18.27 -14.63 -11.52
N TRP A 118 18.20 -14.11 -10.29
CA TRP A 118 19.16 -14.42 -9.23
C TRP A 118 19.04 -15.87 -8.75
N ARG A 119 17.81 -16.37 -8.55
CA ARG A 119 17.56 -17.78 -8.23
C ARG A 119 18.10 -18.72 -9.30
N GLN A 120 17.92 -18.41 -10.58
CA GLN A 120 18.49 -19.19 -11.68
C GLN A 120 20.02 -19.20 -11.64
N LYS A 121 20.65 -18.06 -11.37
CA LYS A 121 22.13 -17.98 -11.24
C LYS A 121 22.65 -18.79 -10.06
N ILE A 122 21.96 -18.76 -8.92
CA ILE A 122 22.33 -19.59 -7.76
C ILE A 122 22.17 -21.06 -8.12
N ALA A 123 21.03 -21.47 -8.67
CA ALA A 123 20.79 -22.85 -9.04
C ALA A 123 21.82 -23.37 -10.06
N SER A 124 22.20 -22.55 -11.05
CA SER A 124 23.26 -22.93 -12.00
C SER A 124 24.62 -23.05 -11.32
N PHE A 125 24.94 -22.15 -10.40
CA PHE A 125 26.20 -22.19 -9.66
C PHE A 125 26.27 -23.41 -8.74
N GLU A 126 25.18 -23.72 -8.03
CA GLU A 126 25.06 -24.92 -7.18
C GLU A 126 25.18 -26.21 -7.99
N ASP A 127 24.52 -26.31 -9.15
CA ASP A 127 24.62 -27.48 -10.04
C ASP A 127 26.04 -27.63 -10.62
N GLU A 128 26.68 -26.54 -11.06
CA GLU A 128 28.09 -26.57 -11.49
C GLU A 128 29.03 -27.02 -10.37
N TRP A 129 28.84 -26.49 -9.17
CA TRP A 129 29.65 -26.86 -8.01
C TRP A 129 29.44 -28.32 -7.61
N GLN A 130 28.21 -28.80 -7.60
CA GLN A 130 27.89 -30.20 -7.32
C GLN A 130 28.50 -31.13 -8.37
N ARG A 131 28.43 -30.77 -9.67
CA ARG A 131 29.08 -31.54 -10.74
C ARG A 131 30.60 -31.59 -10.59
N MET A 132 31.22 -30.49 -10.16
CA MET A 132 32.66 -30.48 -9.89
C MET A 132 33.02 -31.42 -8.75
N ILE A 133 32.30 -31.35 -7.63
CA ILE A 133 32.49 -32.24 -6.48
C ILE A 133 32.27 -33.70 -6.87
N ASP A 134 31.18 -34.01 -7.56
CA ASP A 134 30.86 -35.37 -7.99
C ASP A 134 31.92 -35.92 -8.94
N ASN A 135 32.41 -35.10 -9.89
CA ASN A 135 33.49 -35.50 -10.79
C ASN A 135 34.79 -35.77 -10.03
N GLU A 136 35.12 -34.92 -9.05
CA GLU A 136 36.31 -35.11 -8.22
C GLU A 136 36.20 -36.37 -7.35
N ASN A 137 35.06 -36.57 -6.69
CA ASN A 137 34.77 -37.79 -5.93
C ASN A 137 34.87 -39.04 -6.81
N ARG A 138 34.31 -39.02 -8.02
CA ARG A 138 34.46 -40.13 -8.99
C ARG A 138 35.92 -40.38 -9.38
N LYS A 139 36.74 -39.34 -9.56
CA LYS A 139 38.17 -39.50 -9.82
C LYS A 139 38.87 -40.17 -8.64
N ARG A 140 38.56 -39.74 -7.41
CA ARG A 140 39.09 -40.33 -6.17
C ARG A 140 38.69 -41.80 -6.03
N GLU A 141 37.42 -42.14 -6.23
CA GLU A 141 36.91 -43.51 -6.19
C GLU A 141 37.60 -44.42 -7.23
N ARG A 142 37.73 -43.94 -8.48
CA ARG A 142 38.42 -44.68 -9.55
C ARG A 142 39.89 -44.90 -9.26
N ALA A 143 40.55 -43.94 -8.63
CA ALA A 143 41.96 -44.05 -8.26
C ALA A 143 42.20 -45.11 -7.18
N ARG A 144 41.17 -45.63 -6.49
CA ARG A 144 41.30 -46.68 -5.45
C ARG A 144 42.49 -46.42 -4.54
N LEU A 145 42.57 -45.19 -4.03
CA LEU A 145 43.67 -44.77 -3.18
C LEU A 145 43.68 -45.62 -1.91
N TYR A 146 44.87 -45.97 -1.46
CA TYR A 146 45.05 -46.68 -0.21
C TYR A 146 46.31 -46.19 0.48
N TRP A 147 46.33 -46.36 1.79
CA TRP A 147 47.49 -46.08 2.62
C TRP A 147 48.43 -47.28 2.60
N ASP A 148 49.63 -47.04 2.12
CA ASP A 148 50.73 -47.99 2.09
C ASP A 148 51.78 -47.61 3.16
N ASP A 149 52.64 -48.54 3.54
CA ASP A 149 53.73 -48.31 4.48
C ASP A 149 53.27 -47.62 5.78
N ILE A 150 52.25 -48.20 6.43
CA ILE A 150 51.71 -47.69 7.70
C ILE A 150 52.74 -47.96 8.80
N GLN A 151 53.33 -46.91 9.33
CA GLN A 151 54.37 -46.95 10.36
C GLN A 151 53.91 -46.19 11.61
N GLY A 152 53.89 -46.87 12.75
CA GLY A 152 53.81 -46.20 14.05
C GLY A 152 55.19 -45.71 14.47
N ASP A 153 55.26 -44.54 15.09
CA ASP A 153 56.52 -44.00 15.63
C ASP A 153 57.17 -44.99 16.61
N GLU A 154 58.49 -44.96 16.74
CA GLU A 154 59.22 -45.86 17.65
C GLU A 154 58.79 -45.66 19.11
N TYR A 155 58.50 -44.41 19.50
CA TYR A 155 58.12 -44.03 20.85
C TYR A 155 56.63 -43.71 20.97
N CYS A 156 56.08 -43.96 22.15
CA CYS A 156 54.72 -43.55 22.49
C CYS A 156 54.68 -42.03 22.72
N LEU A 157 53.64 -41.39 22.18
CA LEU A 157 53.44 -39.95 22.36
C LEU A 157 52.95 -39.65 23.78
N ALA A 158 52.08 -40.51 24.31
CA ALA A 158 51.58 -40.48 25.68
C ALA A 158 51.04 -41.86 26.06
N ASN A 159 50.59 -42.03 27.31
CA ASN A 159 49.92 -43.24 27.75
C ASN A 159 48.70 -43.54 26.84
N GLY A 160 48.73 -44.70 26.18
CA GLY A 160 47.71 -45.12 25.23
C GLY A 160 47.64 -44.31 23.92
N ARG A 161 48.63 -43.46 23.61
CA ARG A 161 48.64 -42.66 22.37
C ARG A 161 49.90 -42.89 21.54
N LYS A 162 49.73 -43.13 20.25
CA LYS A 162 50.83 -43.35 19.31
C LYS A 162 50.63 -42.59 18.01
N LYS A 163 51.68 -41.98 17.49
CA LYS A 163 51.65 -41.32 16.19
C LYS A 163 51.87 -42.36 15.08
N TYR A 164 51.08 -42.24 14.02
CA TYR A 164 51.19 -43.06 12.82
C TYR A 164 51.46 -42.17 11.61
N THR A 165 52.25 -42.69 10.69
CA THR A 165 52.51 -42.11 9.38
C THR A 165 52.26 -43.16 8.32
N ALA A 166 51.66 -42.79 7.19
CA ALA A 166 51.46 -43.70 6.07
C ALA A 166 51.60 -42.95 4.75
N ARG A 167 52.06 -43.64 3.71
CA ARG A 167 52.21 -43.08 2.36
C ARG A 167 50.94 -43.32 1.54
N LEU A 168 50.45 -42.27 0.89
CA LEU A 168 49.31 -42.41 -0.02
C LEU A 168 49.79 -43.03 -1.34
N ALA A 169 49.22 -44.18 -1.70
CA ALA A 169 49.55 -44.92 -2.91
C ALA A 169 48.45 -44.80 -3.98
N ASN A 170 48.80 -45.22 -5.20
CA ASN A 170 47.93 -45.21 -6.39
C ASN A 170 47.46 -43.82 -6.86
N LEU A 171 48.29 -42.80 -6.59
CA LEU A 171 48.06 -41.44 -7.07
C LEU A 171 48.17 -41.37 -8.60
N THR A 172 47.09 -40.96 -9.26
CA THR A 172 47.10 -40.67 -10.71
C THR A 172 47.59 -39.24 -10.97
N PRO A 173 48.30 -38.95 -12.07
CA PRO A 173 48.76 -37.59 -12.40
C PRO A 173 47.66 -36.52 -12.47
N SER A 174 46.41 -36.93 -12.68
CA SER A 174 45.23 -36.06 -12.75
C SER A 174 44.62 -35.69 -11.40
N LEU A 175 45.14 -36.20 -10.30
CA LEU A 175 44.63 -35.96 -8.94
C LEU A 175 45.62 -35.12 -8.15
N ASP A 176 45.14 -34.11 -7.44
CA ASP A 176 45.98 -33.37 -6.49
C ASP A 176 46.33 -34.29 -5.31
N SER A 177 47.61 -34.66 -5.22
CA SER A 177 48.14 -35.57 -4.20
C SER A 177 47.90 -35.09 -2.77
N MET A 178 47.92 -33.77 -2.56
CA MET A 178 47.78 -33.16 -1.24
C MET A 178 46.32 -33.08 -0.82
N GLU A 179 45.46 -32.73 -1.76
CA GLU A 179 44.02 -32.78 -1.55
C GLU A 179 43.53 -34.22 -1.30
N ALA A 180 44.01 -35.18 -2.10
CA ALA A 180 43.73 -36.60 -1.93
C ALA A 180 44.12 -37.10 -0.52
N CYS A 181 45.28 -36.69 0.00
CA CYS A 181 45.70 -37.03 1.35
C CYS A 181 44.73 -36.53 2.43
N LYS A 182 44.24 -35.30 2.32
CA LYS A 182 43.36 -34.70 3.34
C LYS A 182 41.99 -35.37 3.45
N PHE A 183 41.54 -36.06 2.41
CA PHE A 183 40.20 -36.65 2.33
C PHE A 183 40.19 -38.18 2.21
N THR A 184 41.36 -38.84 2.29
CA THR A 184 41.42 -40.30 2.29
C THR A 184 41.40 -40.81 3.73
N SER A 185 40.38 -41.59 4.08
CA SER A 185 40.26 -42.18 5.41
C SER A 185 41.24 -43.34 5.63
N ILE A 186 41.54 -43.66 6.89
CA ILE A 186 42.35 -44.82 7.28
C ILE A 186 41.70 -45.52 8.47
N THR A 187 41.88 -46.84 8.58
CA THR A 187 41.51 -47.59 9.78
C THR A 187 42.79 -48.02 10.49
N LEU A 188 43.01 -47.52 11.71
CA LEU A 188 44.14 -47.87 12.57
C LEU A 188 43.58 -48.59 13.80
N ASN A 189 44.04 -49.83 14.04
CA ASN A 189 43.66 -50.64 15.20
C ASN A 189 42.14 -50.73 15.44
N GLY A 190 41.37 -50.86 14.35
CA GLY A 190 39.91 -50.98 14.38
C GLY A 190 39.15 -49.65 14.48
N VAL A 191 39.84 -48.52 14.61
CA VAL A 191 39.24 -47.17 14.62
C VAL A 191 39.44 -46.51 13.26
N THR A 192 38.36 -45.98 12.66
CA THR A 192 38.42 -45.28 11.38
C THR A 192 38.56 -43.78 11.59
N TYR A 193 39.52 -43.18 10.90
CA TYR A 193 39.81 -41.76 10.87
C TYR A 193 39.43 -41.22 9.49
N ASP A 194 38.47 -40.28 9.43
CA ASP A 194 37.99 -39.72 8.16
C ASP A 194 39.06 -38.92 7.41
N ARG A 195 40.03 -38.36 8.13
CA ARG A 195 41.12 -37.53 7.59
C ARG A 195 42.38 -37.59 8.46
N PRO A 196 43.58 -37.42 7.88
CA PRO A 196 44.80 -37.19 8.64
C PRO A 196 44.79 -35.84 9.36
N ILE A 197 45.58 -35.75 10.43
CA ILE A 197 45.84 -34.49 11.16
C ILE A 197 46.65 -33.54 10.30
N SER A 198 47.64 -34.08 9.59
CA SER A 198 48.46 -33.33 8.65
C SER A 198 48.89 -34.21 7.48
N CYS A 199 49.19 -33.55 6.37
CA CYS A 199 49.71 -34.15 5.15
C CYS A 199 51.03 -33.49 4.79
N GLU A 200 52.02 -34.30 4.44
CA GLU A 200 53.36 -33.85 4.05
C GLU A 200 53.68 -34.34 2.64
N ASN A 201 54.12 -33.45 1.75
CA ASN A 201 54.61 -33.83 0.44
C ASN A 201 56.14 -33.96 0.45
N THR A 202 56.62 -35.19 0.51
CA THR A 202 58.05 -35.49 0.39
C THR A 202 58.40 -35.63 -1.08
N ARG A 203 59.21 -34.71 -1.62
CA ARG A 203 59.54 -34.62 -3.06
C ARG A 203 59.94 -35.96 -3.71
N SER A 204 60.57 -36.87 -2.96
CA SER A 204 61.04 -38.18 -3.43
C SER A 204 60.16 -39.37 -3.06
N HIS A 205 59.26 -39.25 -2.07
CA HIS A 205 58.47 -40.39 -1.56
C HIS A 205 56.96 -40.16 -1.63
N GLY A 206 56.51 -39.08 -2.27
CA GLY A 206 55.11 -38.75 -2.44
C GLY A 206 54.50 -38.14 -1.17
N VAL A 207 53.18 -38.21 -1.07
CA VAL A 207 52.43 -37.61 0.03
C VAL A 207 52.24 -38.61 1.16
N ARG A 208 52.49 -38.16 2.39
CA ARG A 208 52.28 -38.91 3.63
C ARG A 208 51.22 -38.24 4.48
N GLY A 209 50.36 -39.05 5.10
CA GLY A 209 49.42 -38.62 6.12
C GLY A 209 49.95 -38.93 7.51
N HIS A 210 49.56 -38.12 8.50
CA HIS A 210 49.88 -38.35 9.90
C HIS A 210 48.62 -38.40 10.77
N TRP A 211 48.59 -39.35 11.69
CA TRP A 211 47.50 -39.54 12.66
C TRP A 211 48.08 -39.70 14.07
N ILE A 212 47.25 -39.44 15.06
CA ILE A 212 47.51 -39.84 16.44
C ILE A 212 46.39 -40.83 16.79
N ALA A 213 46.78 -42.09 16.97
CA ALA A 213 45.88 -43.14 17.41
C ALA A 213 45.81 -43.15 18.94
N ASP A 214 44.59 -43.31 19.45
CA ASP A 214 44.32 -43.45 20.88
C ASP A 214 44.03 -44.91 21.21
N ASN A 215 44.08 -45.25 22.50
CA ASN A 215 43.92 -46.63 23.02
C ASN A 215 44.93 -47.62 22.46
N GLU A 216 46.16 -47.16 22.19
CA GLU A 216 47.21 -48.03 21.70
C GLU A 216 47.74 -48.94 22.83
N GLY A 217 47.38 -50.22 22.78
CA GLY A 217 47.69 -51.18 23.84
C GLY A 217 49.20 -51.31 24.13
N ILE A 218 50.05 -51.15 23.11
CA ILE A 218 51.52 -51.15 23.25
C ILE A 218 52.01 -49.93 24.05
N CYS A 219 51.26 -48.82 24.01
CA CYS A 219 51.57 -47.59 24.73
C CYS A 219 50.81 -47.46 26.05
N ALA A 220 50.00 -48.45 26.43
CA ALA A 220 49.28 -48.44 27.68
C ALA A 220 50.23 -48.78 28.84
N ALA A 221 50.24 -47.93 29.87
CA ALA A 221 50.90 -48.23 31.13
C ALA A 221 50.19 -49.41 31.80
N TYR A 222 50.89 -50.53 31.93
CA TYR A 222 50.41 -51.66 32.72
C TYR A 222 50.85 -51.50 34.17
N TRP A 223 49.88 -51.49 35.09
CA TRP A 223 50.14 -51.53 36.53
C TRP A 223 49.74 -52.91 37.03
N GLU A 224 50.72 -53.77 37.34
CA GLU A 224 50.46 -55.02 38.04
C GLU A 224 50.10 -54.69 39.49
N TYR A 225 49.03 -55.31 40.01
CA TYR A 225 48.38 -55.01 41.30
C TYR A 225 49.37 -54.64 42.43
N VAL A 226 49.23 -53.42 42.96
CA VAL A 226 49.95 -53.00 44.17
C VAL A 226 49.39 -53.79 45.36
N LYS A 227 50.20 -54.66 45.97
CA LYS A 227 49.89 -55.23 47.29
C LYS A 227 49.90 -54.10 48.32
N ILE A 228 48.72 -53.60 48.67
CA ILE A 228 48.57 -52.70 49.81
C ILE A 228 48.87 -53.52 51.08
N LYS A 229 50.00 -53.25 51.74
CA LYS A 229 50.23 -53.74 53.10
C LYS A 229 49.40 -52.89 54.05
N VAL A 230 48.26 -53.42 54.50
CA VAL A 230 47.52 -52.82 55.61
C VAL A 230 48.26 -53.17 56.89
N SER A 231 48.95 -52.19 57.49
CA SER A 231 49.50 -52.33 58.84
C SER A 231 48.37 -52.20 59.86
N VAL A 232 48.04 -53.30 60.54
CA VAL A 232 47.07 -53.30 61.65
C VAL A 232 47.73 -52.66 62.88
N PRO A 233 47.08 -51.71 63.59
CA PRO A 233 47.64 -51.11 64.79
C PRO A 233 47.64 -52.13 65.94
N ILE A 234 48.77 -52.29 66.61
CA ILE A 234 48.88 -53.08 67.84
C ILE A 234 48.25 -52.26 68.98
N HIS A 235 47.09 -52.69 69.49
CA HIS A 235 46.57 -52.21 70.76
C HIS A 235 47.38 -52.83 71.90
N HIS A 236 48.25 -52.04 72.54
CA HIS A 236 48.77 -52.41 73.86
C HIS A 236 47.67 -52.17 74.90
N ARG A 237 47.18 -53.26 75.49
CA ARG A 237 46.35 -53.26 76.68
C ARG A 237 47.26 -53.46 77.89
N SER A 238 47.30 -52.44 78.76
CA SER A 238 47.46 -52.43 80.22
C SER A 238 48.31 -51.24 80.65
#